data_AF-A0A428U3W2-F1
#
_entry.id   AF-A0A428U3W2-F1
#
_cell.length_a   1.000
_cell.length_b   1.000
_cell.length_c   1.000
_cell.angle_alpha   90.00
_cell.angle_beta   90.00
_cell.angle_gamma   90.00
#
_symmetry.space_group_name_H-M   'P 1'
#
loop_
_entity.id
_entity.type
_entity.pdbx_description
1 polymer ?
#
loop_
_entity_poly.entity_id
_entity_poly.type
_entity_poly.pdbx_seq_one_letter_code
_entity_poly.pdbx_strand_id
1 'polypeptide(L)'
;MSAEAPASTPAATTTAGFAQNNWRWCQKCSSLFYRGDALCVPGRVHDHSSSGTYTLSESATGQVGWKWCKNCQVLSFTGNGTIGPCKAGGQHDVSGSSNYRLQQNGDGQDNWRWCRKCQALSFAGGPVGDCQAGGKHDFNGSGNYSLCIDGNPRGIASGQDQWRWCNKCQALAFDGHTCCPAGGAHINTTSWNYTLIANDPALPNSQSGWMWCNKCYGLAYSKDVSDGTCPRGGTHDHAGSADYALPMNVGPSGGQNQWSWCKWCQQLWWSGNGEGRCSHSPVGGHSTDRSADYTLSFKEN
;
A
#
# COMPACT_ATOMS: atom_id res chain seq x y z
N MET A 1 -5.23 -44.44 -37.72
CA MET A 1 -4.82 -44.52 -36.31
C MET A 1 -4.04 -43.24 -36.02
N SER A 2 -4.74 -42.19 -35.61
CA SER A 2 -4.12 -40.91 -35.26
C SER A 2 -4.18 -40.78 -33.75
N ALA A 3 -3.01 -40.76 -33.10
CA ALA A 3 -2.90 -40.63 -31.66
C ALA A 3 -3.22 -39.18 -31.25
N GLU A 4 -4.23 -39.01 -30.40
CA GLU A 4 -4.48 -37.75 -29.69
C GLU A 4 -3.36 -37.52 -28.66
N ALA A 5 -2.77 -36.33 -28.69
CA ALA A 5 -1.82 -35.87 -27.68
C ALA A 5 -2.58 -35.53 -26.37
N PRO A 6 -2.01 -35.81 -25.19
CA PRO A 6 -2.66 -35.51 -23.93
C PRO A 6 -2.77 -33.99 -23.72
N ALA A 7 -3.99 -33.52 -23.45
CA ALA A 7 -4.28 -32.14 -23.09
C ALA A 7 -3.47 -31.75 -21.84
N SER A 8 -2.56 -30.79 -22.01
CA SER A 8 -1.84 -30.17 -20.92
C SER A 8 -2.84 -29.39 -20.05
N THR A 9 -2.92 -29.78 -18.79
CA THR A 9 -3.65 -29.04 -17.76
C THR A 9 -3.07 -27.63 -17.65
N PRO A 10 -3.87 -26.56 -17.71
CA PRO A 10 -3.33 -25.23 -17.48
C PRO A 10 -2.84 -25.17 -16.03
N ALA A 11 -1.53 -24.94 -15.88
CA ALA A 11 -0.91 -24.66 -14.60
C ALA A 11 -1.67 -23.50 -13.93
N ALA A 12 -2.08 -23.70 -12.68
CA ALA A 12 -2.68 -22.65 -11.89
C ALA A 12 -1.71 -21.47 -11.82
N THR A 13 -2.08 -20.37 -12.45
CA THR A 13 -1.36 -19.10 -12.34
C THR A 13 -1.45 -18.66 -10.88
N THR A 14 -0.37 -18.86 -10.13
CA THR A 14 -0.18 -18.31 -8.79
C THR A 14 -0.23 -16.80 -8.90
N THR A 15 -1.41 -16.23 -8.69
CA THR A 15 -1.61 -14.78 -8.69
C THR A 15 -0.97 -14.23 -7.42
N ALA A 16 0.03 -13.37 -7.57
CA ALA A 16 0.69 -12.69 -6.46
C ALA A 16 -0.35 -11.97 -5.59
N GLY A 17 -0.36 -12.21 -4.28
CA GLY A 17 -1.32 -11.62 -3.33
C GLY A 17 -1.19 -10.10 -3.31
N PHE A 18 -2.16 -9.43 -3.94
CA PHE A 18 -2.26 -7.98 -4.09
C PHE A 18 -2.75 -7.34 -2.79
N ALA A 19 -2.29 -6.11 -2.49
CA ALA A 19 -2.90 -5.29 -1.46
C ALA A 19 -4.37 -5.00 -1.84
N GLN A 20 -5.29 -5.22 -0.90
CA GLN A 20 -6.71 -4.97 -1.12
C GLN A 20 -7.09 -3.63 -0.51
N ASN A 21 -7.48 -2.69 -1.38
CA ASN A 21 -7.98 -1.36 -1.01
C ASN A 21 -9.46 -1.42 -0.62
N ASN A 22 -10.09 -0.26 -0.36
CA ASN A 22 -11.53 -0.14 -0.06
C ASN A 22 -11.99 -0.83 1.23
N TRP A 23 -11.09 -1.08 2.17
CA TRP A 23 -11.49 -1.34 3.55
C TRP A 23 -11.94 -0.03 4.19
N ARG A 24 -12.96 -0.12 5.04
CA ARG A 24 -13.64 1.00 5.66
C ARG A 24 -13.83 0.72 7.13
N TRP A 25 -13.79 1.78 7.92
CA TRP A 25 -14.23 1.79 9.30
C TRP A 25 -15.73 2.04 9.35
N CYS A 26 -16.45 1.30 10.20
CA CYS A 26 -17.87 1.50 10.40
C CYS A 26 -18.14 2.35 11.65
N GLN A 27 -18.86 3.46 11.52
CA GLN A 27 -19.24 4.33 12.65
C GLN A 27 -20.11 3.63 13.72
N LYS A 28 -20.86 2.59 13.33
CA LYS A 28 -21.82 1.92 14.22
C LYS A 28 -21.17 0.86 15.09
N CYS A 29 -20.41 -0.05 14.48
CA CYS A 29 -19.77 -1.15 15.18
C CYS A 29 -18.28 -0.94 15.43
N SER A 30 -17.68 0.14 14.90
CA SER A 30 -16.24 0.39 14.95
C SER A 30 -15.37 -0.69 14.29
N SER A 31 -15.95 -1.69 13.61
CA SER A 31 -15.20 -2.75 12.95
C SER A 31 -14.66 -2.31 11.60
N LEU A 32 -13.52 -2.89 11.20
CA LEU A 32 -13.02 -2.79 9.83
C LEU A 32 -13.82 -3.74 8.93
N PHE A 33 -14.32 -3.23 7.81
CA PHE A 33 -15.07 -4.03 6.82
C PHE A 33 -14.70 -3.66 5.39
N TYR A 34 -14.77 -4.62 4.48
CA TYR A 34 -14.59 -4.39 3.06
C TYR A 34 -15.87 -3.78 2.47
N ARG A 35 -15.75 -2.69 1.69
CA ARG A 35 -16.90 -1.94 1.17
C ARG A 35 -17.95 -2.86 0.51
N GLY A 36 -19.21 -2.66 0.87
CA GLY A 36 -20.38 -3.38 0.33
C GLY A 36 -21.62 -3.18 1.21
N ASP A 37 -22.76 -3.73 0.78
CA ASP A 37 -24.07 -3.53 1.45
C ASP A 37 -24.36 -4.57 2.55
N ALA A 38 -23.31 -5.11 3.16
CA ALA A 38 -23.45 -6.18 4.14
C ALA A 38 -24.05 -5.71 5.47
N LEU A 39 -24.71 -6.65 6.16
CA LEU A 39 -25.36 -6.40 7.44
C LEU A 39 -24.34 -6.09 8.55
N CYS A 40 -24.61 -5.00 9.25
CA CYS A 40 -23.96 -4.52 10.47
C CYS A 40 -24.87 -4.79 11.69
N VAL A 41 -24.71 -4.01 12.77
CA VAL A 41 -25.55 -4.04 13.99
C VAL A 41 -26.87 -3.26 13.82
N PRO A 42 -27.89 -3.56 14.63
CA PRO A 42 -28.99 -4.48 14.29
C PRO A 42 -29.71 -4.11 12.97
N GLY A 43 -29.55 -4.94 11.94
CA GLY A 43 -30.33 -4.90 10.68
C GLY A 43 -29.97 -3.76 9.71
N ARG A 44 -28.96 -2.95 10.02
CA ARG A 44 -28.52 -1.83 9.17
C ARG A 44 -27.28 -2.22 8.37
N VAL A 45 -27.02 -1.51 7.27
CA VAL A 45 -25.74 -1.57 6.55
C VAL A 45 -24.63 -0.84 7.32
N HIS A 46 -23.38 -1.21 7.04
CA HIS A 46 -22.21 -0.52 7.59
C HIS A 46 -22.19 0.96 7.17
N ASP A 47 -22.00 1.84 8.15
CA ASP A 47 -21.91 3.28 7.92
C ASP A 47 -20.46 3.72 7.87
N HIS A 48 -20.00 4.09 6.68
CA HIS A 48 -18.63 4.51 6.41
C HIS A 48 -18.54 5.99 6.00
N SER A 49 -19.58 6.78 6.31
CA SER A 49 -19.70 8.17 5.88
C SER A 49 -18.55 9.07 6.36
N SER A 50 -17.93 8.75 7.50
CA SER A 50 -16.72 9.43 7.99
C SER A 50 -15.48 8.52 8.05
N SER A 51 -15.45 7.48 7.22
CA SER A 51 -14.31 6.58 7.12
C SER A 51 -13.29 7.10 6.11
N GLY A 52 -12.01 7.07 6.46
CA GLY A 52 -10.94 7.00 5.48
C GLY A 52 -10.96 5.68 4.69
N THR A 53 -10.01 5.51 3.79
CA THR A 53 -9.79 4.27 3.03
C THR A 53 -8.64 3.51 3.65
N TYR A 54 -8.88 2.27 4.06
CA TYR A 54 -7.83 1.40 4.57
C TYR A 54 -7.41 0.38 3.51
N THR A 55 -6.15 -0.02 3.58
CA THR A 55 -5.57 -1.02 2.68
C THR A 55 -4.98 -2.16 3.49
N LEU A 56 -5.37 -3.39 3.16
CA LEU A 56 -4.87 -4.60 3.81
C LEU A 56 -3.97 -5.38 2.85
N SER A 57 -2.90 -5.97 3.41
CA SER A 57 -1.95 -6.77 2.63
C SER A 57 -2.17 -8.26 2.82
N GLU A 58 -1.99 -9.04 1.77
CA GLU A 58 -1.76 -10.48 1.87
C GLU A 58 -0.26 -10.84 1.93
N SER A 59 0.63 -9.85 1.80
CA SER A 59 2.08 -10.04 1.58
C SER A 59 2.98 -9.25 2.56
N ALA A 60 2.42 -8.32 3.35
CA ALA A 60 3.19 -7.50 4.30
C ALA A 60 3.79 -8.29 5.49
N THR A 61 4.79 -7.73 6.16
CA THR A 61 5.23 -8.22 7.47
C THR A 61 4.17 -7.97 8.53
N GLY A 62 3.96 -8.92 9.45
CA GLY A 62 2.99 -8.76 10.54
C GLY A 62 2.32 -10.07 10.95
N GLN A 63 1.36 -9.95 11.86
CA GLN A 63 0.58 -11.07 12.33
C GLN A 63 -0.29 -11.65 11.20
N VAL A 64 -0.13 -12.95 10.95
CA VAL A 64 -0.94 -13.74 10.00
C VAL A 64 -2.25 -14.21 10.63
N GLY A 65 -3.19 -14.65 9.80
CA GLY A 65 -4.45 -15.25 10.24
C GLY A 65 -5.60 -14.26 10.31
N TRP A 66 -5.49 -13.10 9.65
CA TRP A 66 -6.61 -12.20 9.43
C TRP A 66 -7.30 -12.58 8.13
N LYS A 67 -8.62 -12.73 8.17
CA LYS A 67 -9.43 -13.18 7.03
C LYS A 67 -10.69 -12.35 6.88
N TRP A 68 -11.07 -12.08 5.64
CA TRP A 68 -12.33 -11.46 5.28
C TRP A 68 -13.49 -12.45 5.44
N CYS A 69 -14.58 -12.00 6.05
CA CYS A 69 -15.81 -12.78 6.13
C CYS A 69 -16.76 -12.41 4.98
N LYS A 70 -17.10 -13.35 4.09
CA LYS A 70 -17.98 -13.06 2.94
C LYS A 70 -19.42 -12.70 3.31
N ASN A 71 -19.90 -13.15 4.47
CA ASN A 71 -21.29 -12.91 4.90
C ASN A 71 -21.52 -11.52 5.51
N CYS A 72 -20.50 -10.90 6.12
CA CYS A 72 -20.65 -9.59 6.79
C CYS A 72 -19.53 -8.59 6.46
N GLN A 73 -18.59 -8.98 5.61
CA GLN A 73 -17.48 -8.19 5.07
C GLN A 73 -16.44 -7.73 6.08
N VAL A 74 -16.57 -8.09 7.36
CA VAL A 74 -15.61 -7.69 8.40
C VAL A 74 -14.30 -8.48 8.30
N LEU A 75 -13.21 -7.86 8.74
CA LEU A 75 -11.95 -8.55 8.96
C LEU A 75 -11.98 -9.30 10.31
N SER A 76 -11.85 -10.63 10.26
CA SER A 76 -11.87 -11.52 11.42
C SER A 76 -10.52 -12.20 11.60
N PHE A 77 -10.05 -12.29 12.83
CA PHE A 77 -8.90 -13.10 13.18
C PHE A 77 -9.31 -14.57 13.31
N THR A 78 -8.52 -15.46 12.72
CA THR A 78 -8.66 -16.93 12.80
C THR A 78 -7.35 -17.61 13.22
N GLY A 79 -6.29 -16.83 13.48
CA GLY A 79 -4.96 -17.36 13.79
C GLY A 79 -4.86 -18.11 15.12
N ASN A 80 -5.87 -17.99 16.00
CA ASN A 80 -5.99 -18.74 17.25
C ASN A 80 -6.90 -20.00 17.12
N GLY A 81 -7.32 -20.36 15.90
CA GLY A 81 -8.22 -21.50 15.65
C GLY A 81 -9.69 -21.26 16.01
N THR A 82 -10.05 -20.09 16.56
CA THR A 82 -11.43 -19.73 16.88
C THR A 82 -12.02 -18.86 15.78
N ILE A 83 -13.20 -19.23 15.28
CA ILE A 83 -13.98 -18.38 14.37
C ILE A 83 -15.11 -17.73 15.16
N GLY A 84 -15.11 -16.41 15.22
CA GLY A 84 -16.08 -15.64 15.99
C GLY A 84 -17.49 -15.62 15.38
N PRO A 85 -18.51 -15.27 16.18
CA PRO A 85 -19.89 -15.12 15.71
C PRO A 85 -20.03 -14.06 14.61
N CYS A 86 -20.74 -14.44 13.55
CA CYS A 86 -21.07 -13.58 12.43
C CYS A 86 -22.46 -12.96 12.60
N LYS A 87 -22.59 -11.69 12.19
CA LYS A 87 -23.87 -11.00 12.29
C LYS A 87 -24.93 -11.51 11.33
N ALA A 88 -24.52 -12.09 10.20
CA ALA A 88 -25.42 -12.76 9.26
C ALA A 88 -25.95 -14.11 9.80
N GLY A 89 -25.56 -14.52 11.01
CA GLY A 89 -25.86 -15.81 11.60
C GLY A 89 -24.66 -16.76 11.54
N GLY A 90 -24.56 -17.65 12.54
CA GLY A 90 -23.46 -18.61 12.64
C GLY A 90 -22.10 -17.96 12.92
N GLN A 91 -21.03 -18.59 12.41
CA GLN A 91 -19.65 -18.10 12.52
C GLN A 91 -19.23 -17.32 11.26
N HIS A 92 -18.15 -16.54 11.36
CA HIS A 92 -17.57 -15.86 10.20
C HIS A 92 -17.21 -16.85 9.09
N ASP A 93 -17.81 -16.68 7.92
CA ASP A 93 -17.50 -17.50 6.74
C ASP A 93 -16.30 -16.90 6.00
N VAL A 94 -15.14 -17.50 6.21
CA VAL A 94 -13.84 -17.08 5.66
C VAL A 94 -13.38 -17.94 4.49
N SER A 95 -14.26 -18.79 3.93
CA SER A 95 -13.86 -19.80 2.94
C SER A 95 -13.39 -19.20 1.61
N GLY A 96 -13.79 -17.96 1.31
CA GLY A 96 -13.35 -17.21 0.12
C GLY A 96 -12.20 -16.24 0.37
N SER A 97 -11.58 -16.27 1.55
CA SER A 97 -10.54 -15.30 1.93
C SER A 97 -9.14 -15.90 1.91
N SER A 98 -8.22 -15.20 1.26
CA SER A 98 -6.78 -15.29 1.53
C SER A 98 -6.44 -14.85 2.97
N ASN A 99 -5.17 -14.92 3.36
CA ASN A 99 -4.71 -14.41 4.65
C ASN A 99 -4.17 -12.99 4.50
N TYR A 100 -4.77 -12.05 5.20
CA TYR A 100 -4.20 -10.73 5.42
C TYR A 100 -3.18 -10.77 6.57
N ARG A 101 -2.23 -9.83 6.51
CA ARG A 101 -1.20 -9.63 7.52
C ARG A 101 -1.30 -8.23 8.10
N LEU A 102 -1.32 -8.14 9.42
CA LEU A 102 -1.49 -6.90 10.17
C LEU A 102 -0.27 -6.64 11.06
N GLN A 103 0.35 -5.49 10.90
CA GLN A 103 1.46 -5.07 11.74
C GLN A 103 0.95 -4.60 13.11
N GLN A 104 1.75 -4.87 14.14
CA GLN A 104 1.54 -4.31 15.47
C GLN A 104 2.55 -3.19 15.73
N ASN A 105 2.08 -2.11 16.35
CA ASN A 105 2.90 -0.94 16.70
C ASN A 105 3.70 -0.39 15.50
N GLY A 106 3.12 -0.44 14.30
CA GLY A 106 3.71 0.13 13.09
C GLY A 106 3.21 1.53 12.82
N ASP A 107 3.73 2.13 11.76
CA ASP A 107 3.30 3.44 11.30
C ASP A 107 2.04 3.28 10.45
N GLY A 108 1.04 4.10 10.76
CA GLY A 108 -0.35 3.77 10.46
C GLY A 108 -1.28 4.38 11.49
N GLN A 109 -2.55 4.51 11.14
CA GLN A 109 -3.54 4.74 12.18
C GLN A 109 -3.45 3.58 13.16
N ASP A 110 -3.07 3.88 14.40
CA ASP A 110 -2.95 2.92 15.48
C ASP A 110 -4.31 2.71 16.17
N ASN A 111 -4.32 2.02 17.31
CA ASN A 111 -5.53 1.72 18.08
C ASN A 111 -6.53 0.82 17.37
N TRP A 112 -6.10 0.06 16.36
CA TRP A 112 -6.87 -1.09 15.89
C TRP A 112 -6.64 -2.27 16.82
N ARG A 113 -7.73 -2.88 17.27
CA ARG A 113 -7.71 -3.92 18.29
C ARG A 113 -8.51 -5.13 17.83
N TRP A 114 -7.99 -6.31 18.14
CA TRP A 114 -8.72 -7.56 18.06
C TRP A 114 -9.75 -7.61 19.18
N CYS A 115 -11.00 -7.94 18.85
CA CYS A 115 -12.04 -8.18 19.84
C CYS A 115 -12.10 -9.68 20.19
N ARG A 116 -11.84 -10.06 21.44
CA ARG A 116 -11.84 -11.47 21.85
C ARG A 116 -13.21 -12.16 21.79
N LYS A 117 -14.30 -11.38 21.78
CA LYS A 117 -15.68 -11.89 21.75
C LYS A 117 -16.15 -12.29 20.35
N CYS A 118 -15.83 -11.48 19.34
CA CYS A 118 -16.26 -11.69 17.96
C CYS A 118 -15.13 -11.98 16.98
N GLN A 119 -13.88 -11.94 17.43
CA GLN A 119 -12.68 -12.09 16.61
C GLN A 119 -12.46 -10.97 15.57
N ALA A 120 -13.36 -9.99 15.46
CA ALA A 120 -13.23 -8.89 14.49
C ALA A 120 -12.14 -7.88 14.89
N LEU A 121 -11.49 -7.29 13.89
CA LEU A 121 -10.66 -6.09 14.08
C LEU A 121 -11.58 -4.87 14.23
N SER A 122 -11.39 -4.09 15.29
CA SER A 122 -12.18 -2.89 15.56
C SER A 122 -11.32 -1.76 16.09
N PHE A 123 -11.67 -0.53 15.70
CA PHE A 123 -10.99 0.68 16.11
C PHE A 123 -11.36 1.04 17.56
N ALA A 124 -10.35 1.23 18.40
CA ALA A 124 -10.45 1.56 19.81
C ALA A 124 -9.94 2.98 20.14
N GLY A 125 -9.60 3.78 19.13
CA GLY A 125 -9.18 5.18 19.30
C GLY A 125 -10.34 6.16 19.51
N GLY A 126 -11.57 5.66 19.67
CA GLY A 126 -12.79 6.43 19.87
C GLY A 126 -13.84 5.63 20.64
N PRO A 127 -15.13 6.01 20.58
CA PRO A 127 -16.20 5.28 21.24
C PRO A 127 -16.22 3.79 20.85
N VAL A 128 -16.35 2.92 21.85
CA VAL A 128 -16.38 1.47 21.62
C VAL A 128 -17.69 1.09 20.92
N GLY A 129 -17.55 0.54 19.71
CA GLY A 129 -18.68 0.09 18.89
C GLY A 129 -19.37 -1.16 19.43
N ASP A 130 -20.56 -1.42 18.91
CA ASP A 130 -21.34 -2.60 19.25
C ASP A 130 -20.75 -3.88 18.65
N CYS A 131 -20.65 -4.91 19.48
CA CYS A 131 -20.09 -6.20 19.13
C CYS A 131 -21.16 -7.14 18.58
N GLN A 132 -20.78 -7.91 17.57
CA GLN A 132 -21.59 -8.96 16.95
C GLN A 132 -21.94 -10.08 17.92
N ALA A 133 -21.11 -10.32 18.93
CA ALA A 133 -21.37 -11.24 20.04
C ALA A 133 -22.32 -10.68 21.11
N GLY A 134 -22.86 -9.46 20.92
CA GLY A 134 -23.66 -8.73 21.89
C GLY A 134 -22.84 -7.81 22.80
N GLY A 135 -23.44 -6.70 23.26
CA GLY A 135 -22.76 -5.68 24.05
C GLY A 135 -21.68 -4.93 23.26
N LYS A 136 -20.65 -4.43 23.95
CA LYS A 136 -19.51 -3.72 23.34
C LYS A 136 -18.35 -4.65 22.99
N HIS A 137 -17.48 -4.19 22.10
CA HIS A 137 -16.22 -4.88 21.80
C HIS A 137 -15.34 -4.97 23.06
N ASP A 138 -14.61 -6.09 23.18
CA ASP A 138 -13.73 -6.39 24.30
C ASP A 138 -12.32 -6.67 23.77
N PHE A 139 -11.40 -5.77 24.10
CA PHE A 139 -10.04 -5.74 23.57
C PHE A 139 -9.01 -6.37 24.51
N ASN A 140 -9.44 -7.04 25.58
CA ASN A 140 -8.52 -7.64 26.52
C ASN A 140 -7.66 -8.73 25.83
N GLY A 141 -6.33 -8.64 26.02
CA GLY A 141 -5.36 -9.51 25.36
C GLY A 141 -5.04 -9.13 23.91
N SER A 142 -5.56 -8.02 23.38
CA SER A 142 -5.22 -7.55 22.03
C SER A 142 -3.88 -6.82 21.99
N GLY A 143 -3.08 -7.08 20.95
CA GLY A 143 -2.03 -6.16 20.48
C GLY A 143 -2.61 -4.83 19.99
N ASN A 144 -1.74 -3.88 19.64
CA ASN A 144 -2.10 -2.61 18.99
C ASN A 144 -1.74 -2.71 17.52
N TYR A 145 -2.73 -2.86 16.65
CA TYR A 145 -2.50 -2.94 15.21
C TYR A 145 -2.51 -1.56 14.58
N SER A 146 -1.71 -1.41 13.53
CA SER A 146 -1.60 -0.17 12.77
C SER A 146 -2.00 -0.42 11.32
N LEU A 147 -2.91 0.40 10.80
CA LEU A 147 -3.40 0.30 9.43
C LEU A 147 -3.00 1.54 8.63
N CYS A 148 -2.62 1.32 7.37
CA CYS A 148 -2.46 2.41 6.41
C CYS A 148 -3.85 2.99 6.10
N ILE A 149 -4.03 4.28 6.34
CA ILE A 149 -5.27 5.03 6.08
C ILE A 149 -4.99 6.11 5.04
N ASP A 150 -5.78 6.15 3.97
CA ASP A 150 -5.65 7.13 2.88
C ASP A 150 -4.20 7.27 2.39
N GLY A 151 -3.48 6.14 2.34
CA GLY A 151 -2.07 6.06 1.92
C GLY A 151 -1.07 6.77 2.83
N ASN A 152 -1.53 7.22 4.00
CA ASN A 152 -0.73 7.91 4.99
C ASN A 152 -0.60 7.04 6.25
N PRO A 153 0.56 6.44 6.49
CA PRO A 153 0.88 5.90 7.79
C PRO A 153 1.20 7.06 8.75
N ARG A 154 0.19 7.53 9.48
CA ARG A 154 0.30 8.47 10.63
C ARG A 154 1.32 9.61 10.47
N GLY A 155 0.88 10.72 9.87
CA GLY A 155 1.37 12.07 10.17
C GLY A 155 2.89 12.26 10.16
N ILE A 156 3.50 12.27 8.96
CA ILE A 156 4.71 13.01 8.51
C ILE A 156 5.68 13.53 9.62
N ALA A 157 6.03 12.73 10.62
CA ALA A 157 7.07 13.11 11.58
C ALA A 157 8.47 12.74 11.05
N SER A 158 8.54 11.73 10.17
CA SER A 158 9.75 11.18 9.55
C SER A 158 9.80 11.33 8.02
N GLY A 159 8.84 12.03 7.42
CA GLY A 159 8.76 12.20 5.97
C GLY A 159 9.65 13.34 5.46
N GLN A 160 10.47 13.06 4.45
CA GLN A 160 11.18 14.09 3.70
C GLN A 160 10.26 14.63 2.60
N ASP A 161 9.99 15.94 2.61
CA ASP A 161 9.25 16.64 1.56
C ASP A 161 10.22 17.26 0.53
N GLN A 162 9.73 18.18 -0.32
CA GLN A 162 10.47 18.78 -1.45
C GLN A 162 10.79 17.79 -2.57
N TRP A 163 10.06 16.69 -2.65
CA TRP A 163 10.08 15.82 -3.82
C TRP A 163 9.14 16.37 -4.88
N ARG A 164 9.62 16.45 -6.12
CA ARG A 164 8.90 17.03 -7.25
C ARG A 164 8.87 16.05 -8.40
N TRP A 165 7.68 15.88 -8.97
CA TRP A 165 7.51 15.36 -10.31
C TRP A 165 8.10 16.34 -11.35
N CYS A 166 8.82 15.83 -12.33
CA CYS A 166 9.36 16.59 -13.45
C CYS A 166 8.59 16.32 -14.74
N ASN A 167 7.98 17.32 -15.37
CA ASN A 167 7.15 17.12 -16.56
C ASN A 167 7.92 16.73 -17.84
N LYS A 168 9.24 16.97 -17.89
CA LYS A 168 10.08 16.61 -19.04
C LYS A 168 10.45 15.14 -19.06
N CYS A 169 10.85 14.60 -17.91
CA CYS A 169 11.34 13.22 -17.80
C CYS A 169 10.39 12.30 -17.04
N GLN A 170 9.31 12.83 -16.47
CA GLN A 170 8.33 12.11 -15.64
C GLN A 170 8.88 11.56 -14.32
N ALA A 171 10.19 11.63 -14.09
CA ALA A 171 10.85 11.16 -12.87
C ALA A 171 10.54 12.03 -11.64
N LEU A 172 10.52 11.39 -10.47
CA LEU A 172 10.55 12.06 -9.17
C LEU A 172 11.99 12.50 -8.84
N ALA A 173 12.18 13.78 -8.54
CA ALA A 173 13.47 14.35 -8.17
C ALA A 173 13.34 15.30 -6.99
N PHE A 174 14.42 15.44 -6.22
CA PHE A 174 14.49 16.41 -5.14
C PHE A 174 14.60 17.83 -5.71
N ASP A 175 13.84 18.77 -5.16
CA ASP A 175 13.75 20.15 -5.67
C ASP A 175 15.09 20.88 -5.60
N GLY A 176 15.28 21.89 -6.46
CA GLY A 176 16.49 22.74 -6.45
C GLY A 176 17.74 22.16 -7.14
N HIS A 177 17.66 21.03 -7.84
CA HIS A 177 18.81 20.39 -8.51
C HIS A 177 18.69 20.28 -10.05
N THR A 178 19.83 20.24 -10.75
CA THR A 178 19.92 20.48 -12.21
C THR A 178 20.47 19.28 -13.01
N CYS A 179 19.68 18.21 -13.18
CA CYS A 179 20.14 16.96 -13.79
C CYS A 179 19.04 16.14 -14.47
N CYS A 180 18.22 16.80 -15.28
CA CYS A 180 17.16 16.13 -16.04
C CYS A 180 17.73 15.32 -17.23
N PRO A 181 17.29 14.06 -17.45
CA PRO A 181 17.64 13.27 -18.65
C PRO A 181 17.24 13.94 -19.98
N ALA A 182 16.22 14.82 -19.95
CA ALA A 182 15.83 15.64 -21.09
C ALA A 182 16.73 16.87 -21.31
N GLY A 183 17.75 17.06 -20.48
CA GLY A 183 18.65 18.21 -20.50
C GLY A 183 18.18 19.35 -19.59
N GLY A 184 19.15 20.02 -18.96
CA GLY A 184 18.93 21.15 -18.06
C GLY A 184 18.35 20.77 -16.69
N ALA A 185 17.64 21.71 -16.07
CA ALA A 185 16.99 21.51 -14.78
C ALA A 185 15.71 20.67 -14.87
N HIS A 186 15.34 20.00 -13.77
CA HIS A 186 14.01 19.43 -13.63
C HIS A 186 12.97 20.54 -13.69
N ILE A 187 11.94 20.37 -14.52
CA ILE A 187 10.82 21.32 -14.60
C ILE A 187 9.68 20.75 -13.77
N ASN A 188 9.38 21.43 -12.66
CA ASN A 188 8.35 21.06 -11.69
C ASN A 188 7.11 21.97 -11.78
N THR A 189 6.93 22.70 -12.89
CA THR A 189 5.70 23.46 -13.13
C THR A 189 4.50 22.51 -13.05
N THR A 190 3.50 22.85 -12.23
CA THR A 190 2.31 22.02 -11.90
C THR A 190 2.58 20.75 -11.08
N SER A 191 3.78 20.61 -10.53
CA SER A 191 4.13 19.52 -9.61
C SER A 191 3.62 19.79 -8.21
N TRP A 192 3.04 18.79 -7.54
CA TRP A 192 2.76 18.86 -6.11
C TRP A 192 4.05 18.76 -5.28
N ASN A 193 3.95 18.99 -3.96
CA ASN A 193 5.04 18.71 -3.02
C ASN A 193 4.85 17.29 -2.47
N TYR A 194 5.58 16.32 -3.02
CA TYR A 194 5.51 14.94 -2.56
C TYR A 194 6.32 14.77 -1.29
N THR A 195 5.87 13.85 -0.43
CA THR A 195 6.55 13.51 0.81
C THR A 195 6.82 12.02 0.85
N LEU A 196 8.10 11.67 1.03
CA LEU A 196 8.56 10.28 1.11
C LEU A 196 8.92 9.93 2.54
N ILE A 197 8.58 8.73 2.98
CA ILE A 197 8.86 8.30 4.35
C ILE A 197 10.28 7.75 4.39
N ALA A 198 11.13 8.35 5.22
CA ALA A 198 12.55 8.05 5.28
C ALA A 198 12.90 7.24 6.54
N ASN A 199 13.84 6.30 6.40
CA ASN A 199 14.40 5.48 7.48
C ASN A 199 13.36 4.59 8.19
N ASP A 200 12.31 4.21 7.48
CA ASP A 200 11.25 3.37 8.02
C ASP A 200 10.84 2.26 7.03
N PRO A 201 11.64 1.19 6.93
CA PRO A 201 11.36 0.10 5.99
C PRO A 201 10.19 -0.78 6.43
N ALA A 202 9.58 -0.53 7.59
CA ALA A 202 8.58 -1.39 8.21
C ALA A 202 7.14 -0.96 7.91
N LEU A 203 6.92 0.03 7.05
CA LEU A 203 5.56 0.47 6.70
C LEU A 203 4.75 -0.67 6.04
N PRO A 204 3.51 -0.92 6.50
CA PRO A 204 2.64 -1.89 5.84
C PRO A 204 2.43 -1.52 4.37
N ASN A 205 2.51 -2.52 3.48
CA ASN A 205 2.30 -2.32 2.04
C ASN A 205 3.27 -1.31 1.39
N SER A 206 4.49 -1.21 1.90
CA SER A 206 5.53 -0.42 1.28
C SER A 206 6.65 -1.28 0.69
N GLN A 207 7.32 -0.74 -0.31
CA GLN A 207 8.60 -1.24 -0.75
C GLN A 207 9.70 -0.35 -0.16
N SER A 208 10.64 -0.94 0.57
CA SER A 208 11.91 -0.30 0.95
C SER A 208 13.00 -0.57 -0.07
N GLY A 209 14.10 0.15 0.00
CA GLY A 209 15.19 0.14 -0.96
C GLY A 209 15.09 1.25 -2.00
N TRP A 210 14.26 2.27 -1.75
CA TRP A 210 14.31 3.49 -2.56
C TRP A 210 15.33 4.43 -1.95
N MET A 211 16.22 4.97 -2.77
CA MET A 211 17.29 5.84 -2.31
C MET A 211 17.48 6.96 -3.32
N TRP A 212 17.76 8.17 -2.84
CA TRP A 212 18.13 9.25 -3.73
C TRP A 212 19.54 9.05 -4.24
N CYS A 213 19.81 9.60 -5.42
CA CYS A 213 21.11 9.50 -6.06
C CYS A 213 21.86 10.84 -5.95
N ASN A 214 23.07 10.85 -5.38
CA ASN A 214 23.95 12.02 -5.25
C ASN A 214 24.25 12.72 -6.56
N LYS A 215 24.25 11.97 -7.66
CA LYS A 215 24.62 12.50 -8.98
C LYS A 215 23.43 13.20 -9.64
N CYS A 216 22.25 12.58 -9.57
CA CYS A 216 21.07 13.01 -10.35
C CYS A 216 19.90 13.49 -9.51
N TYR A 217 19.98 13.40 -8.18
CA TYR A 217 18.96 13.79 -7.21
C TYR A 217 17.56 13.19 -7.47
N GLY A 218 17.49 12.17 -8.33
CA GLY A 218 16.31 11.36 -8.57
C GLY A 218 16.20 10.24 -7.54
N LEU A 219 14.97 9.83 -7.27
CA LEU A 219 14.71 8.64 -6.46
C LEU A 219 14.89 7.39 -7.32
N ALA A 220 15.74 6.47 -6.91
CA ALA A 220 16.02 5.23 -7.61
C ALA A 220 15.97 4.02 -6.67
N TYR A 221 15.54 2.88 -7.19
CA TYR A 221 15.51 1.63 -6.46
C TYR A 221 16.91 1.01 -6.41
N SER A 222 17.44 0.77 -5.21
CA SER A 222 18.83 0.37 -4.97
C SER A 222 19.04 -1.14 -4.78
N LYS A 223 17.96 -1.93 -4.78
CA LYS A 223 18.01 -3.37 -4.49
C LYS A 223 17.89 -4.24 -5.74
N ASP A 224 17.75 -3.67 -6.93
CA ASP A 224 17.77 -4.43 -8.18
C ASP A 224 19.20 -4.75 -8.62
N VAL A 225 19.40 -5.88 -9.29
CA VAL A 225 20.73 -6.35 -9.71
C VAL A 225 21.33 -5.57 -10.87
N SER A 226 20.53 -4.81 -11.62
CA SER A 226 20.98 -4.14 -12.84
C SER A 226 21.53 -2.72 -12.62
N ASP A 227 21.48 -2.19 -11.38
CA ASP A 227 21.90 -0.86 -10.89
C ASP A 227 21.35 0.38 -11.65
N GLY A 228 20.87 0.21 -12.88
CA GLY A 228 20.33 1.24 -13.75
C GLY A 228 21.36 2.19 -14.35
N THR A 229 20.96 2.79 -15.48
CA THR A 229 21.72 3.92 -16.05
C THR A 229 21.36 5.22 -15.34
N CYS A 230 22.35 5.85 -14.68
CA CYS A 230 22.20 7.18 -14.10
C CYS A 230 22.21 8.27 -15.20
N PRO A 231 21.37 9.31 -15.12
CA PRO A 231 21.38 10.44 -16.07
C PRO A 231 22.71 11.20 -16.16
N ARG A 232 23.55 11.10 -15.13
CA ARG A 232 24.93 11.66 -15.11
C ARG A 232 26.00 10.69 -15.62
N GLY A 233 25.60 9.50 -16.10
CA GLY A 233 26.48 8.43 -16.50
C GLY A 233 26.83 7.47 -15.36
N GLY A 234 27.16 6.23 -15.73
CA GLY A 234 27.43 5.14 -14.79
C GLY A 234 26.17 4.72 -13.99
N THR A 235 26.40 4.13 -12.82
CA THR A 235 25.36 3.70 -11.87
C THR A 235 24.99 4.81 -10.88
N HIS A 236 23.85 4.65 -10.22
CA HIS A 236 23.42 5.56 -9.15
C HIS A 236 24.38 5.51 -7.95
N ASP A 237 24.52 6.66 -7.29
CA ASP A 237 25.33 6.80 -6.07
C ASP A 237 24.40 7.16 -4.92
N HIS A 238 24.24 6.25 -3.98
CA HIS A 238 23.29 6.36 -2.87
C HIS A 238 23.93 6.82 -1.56
N ALA A 239 25.18 7.29 -1.58
CA ALA A 239 25.85 7.71 -0.36
C ALA A 239 25.09 8.86 0.33
N GLY A 240 24.89 8.77 1.65
CA GLY A 240 24.13 9.80 2.39
C GLY A 240 22.62 9.78 2.14
N SER A 241 22.08 8.83 1.37
CA SER A 241 20.65 8.62 1.26
C SER A 241 20.08 7.84 2.43
N ALA A 242 18.91 8.29 2.90
CA ALA A 242 18.02 7.46 3.69
C ALA A 242 17.45 6.31 2.82
N ASP A 243 16.97 5.24 3.46
CA ASP A 243 16.12 4.25 2.82
C ASP A 243 14.66 4.75 2.88
N TYR A 244 14.08 5.05 1.73
CA TYR A 244 12.68 5.46 1.62
C TYR A 244 11.79 4.25 1.39
N ALA A 245 10.66 4.25 2.08
CA ALA A 245 9.61 3.26 1.90
C ALA A 245 8.45 3.87 1.11
N LEU A 246 8.14 3.27 -0.03
CA LEU A 246 7.04 3.73 -0.91
C LEU A 246 5.84 2.81 -0.81
N PRO A 247 4.64 3.33 -0.47
CA PRO A 247 3.41 2.55 -0.57
C PRO A 247 3.23 1.97 -1.97
N MET A 248 2.90 0.68 -2.04
CA MET A 248 2.72 -0.06 -3.28
C MET A 248 1.36 -0.73 -3.34
N ASN A 249 0.71 -0.62 -4.49
CA ASN A 249 -0.61 -1.14 -4.84
C ASN A 249 -1.75 -0.64 -3.93
N VAL A 250 -1.62 0.58 -3.37
CA VAL A 250 -2.61 1.16 -2.43
C VAL A 250 -3.68 2.03 -3.11
N GLY A 251 -3.58 2.27 -4.42
CA GLY A 251 -4.59 2.98 -5.21
C GLY A 251 -4.64 4.51 -4.98
N PRO A 252 -5.59 5.22 -5.63
CA PRO A 252 -5.64 6.69 -5.67
C PRO A 252 -6.13 7.34 -4.38
N SER A 253 -6.82 6.60 -3.50
CA SER A 253 -7.18 7.09 -2.18
C SER A 253 -5.96 7.34 -1.30
N GLY A 254 -4.78 6.85 -1.70
CA GLY A 254 -3.54 6.96 -0.95
C GLY A 254 -2.70 8.21 -1.21
N GLY A 255 -3.14 9.08 -2.11
CA GLY A 255 -2.31 10.09 -2.74
C GLY A 255 -2.23 9.86 -4.24
N GLN A 256 -1.22 10.41 -4.89
CA GLN A 256 -1.07 10.24 -6.34
C GLN A 256 -0.56 8.82 -6.60
N ASN A 257 -1.37 7.97 -7.23
CA ASN A 257 -0.92 6.67 -7.72
C ASN A 257 -0.47 6.78 -9.19
N GLN A 258 -0.19 5.64 -9.83
CA GLN A 258 0.45 5.53 -11.13
C GLN A 258 1.91 5.98 -11.12
N TRP A 259 2.59 5.82 -9.99
CA TRP A 259 4.06 5.87 -9.97
C TRP A 259 4.60 4.49 -10.27
N SER A 260 5.66 4.43 -11.05
CA SER A 260 6.23 3.18 -11.54
C SER A 260 7.75 3.21 -11.42
N TRP A 261 8.31 2.04 -11.21
CA TRP A 261 9.73 1.76 -11.27
C TRP A 261 10.11 1.45 -12.72
N CYS A 262 11.19 2.06 -13.20
CA CYS A 262 11.75 1.73 -14.51
C CYS A 262 12.95 0.79 -14.37
N LYS A 263 12.84 -0.45 -14.86
CA LYS A 263 13.93 -1.45 -14.82
C LYS A 263 15.25 -1.05 -15.50
N TRP A 264 15.23 -0.06 -16.39
CA TRP A 264 16.43 0.35 -17.13
C TRP A 264 17.25 1.43 -16.42
N CYS A 265 16.58 2.35 -15.74
CA CYS A 265 17.23 3.45 -15.03
C CYS A 265 17.03 3.40 -13.52
N GLN A 266 16.26 2.44 -13.01
CA GLN A 266 15.87 2.28 -11.61
C GLN A 266 15.05 3.42 -11.01
N GLN A 267 14.79 4.49 -11.76
CA GLN A 267 14.11 5.68 -11.24
C GLN A 267 12.61 5.43 -11.06
N LEU A 268 12.06 6.08 -10.03
CA LEU A 268 10.62 6.25 -9.89
C LEU A 268 10.13 7.33 -10.85
N TRP A 269 9.09 7.03 -11.62
CA TRP A 269 8.51 7.94 -12.60
C TRP A 269 6.99 7.84 -12.60
N TRP A 270 6.31 8.93 -12.97
CA TRP A 270 4.85 8.96 -13.02
C TRP A 270 4.36 8.47 -14.40
N SER A 271 3.75 7.28 -14.42
CA SER A 271 3.22 6.65 -15.64
C SER A 271 1.84 7.13 -16.04
N GLY A 272 1.18 7.94 -15.20
CA GLY A 272 -0.11 8.56 -15.48
C GLY A 272 -0.08 9.67 -16.54
N ASN A 273 1.10 10.15 -16.97
CA ASN A 273 1.24 11.30 -17.88
C ASN A 273 2.22 11.06 -19.05
N GLY A 274 2.18 9.85 -19.59
CA GLY A 274 3.03 9.41 -20.72
C GLY A 274 4.42 8.95 -20.27
N GLU A 275 5.18 8.34 -21.19
CA GLU A 275 6.41 7.58 -20.84
C GLU A 275 7.60 8.43 -20.38
N GLY A 276 7.61 9.75 -20.66
CA GLY A 276 8.74 10.63 -20.34
C GLY A 276 10.03 10.24 -21.06
N ARG A 277 11.15 10.88 -20.69
CA ARG A 277 12.48 10.55 -21.23
C ARG A 277 13.30 9.78 -20.21
N CYS A 278 13.60 8.53 -20.53
CA CYS A 278 14.49 7.67 -19.75
C CYS A 278 15.98 8.02 -20.01
N SER A 279 16.84 7.83 -19.00
CA SER A 279 18.30 7.94 -19.14
C SER A 279 18.94 6.78 -19.89
N HIS A 280 18.20 5.69 -20.11
CA HIS A 280 18.67 4.52 -20.83
C HIS A 280 18.40 4.65 -22.33
N SER A 281 19.46 4.92 -23.11
CA SER A 281 19.44 4.98 -24.57
C SER A 281 19.67 3.59 -25.18
N PRO A 282 19.05 3.23 -26.33
CA PRO A 282 18.25 4.05 -27.24
C PRO A 282 16.75 4.09 -26.92
N VAL A 283 16.34 3.78 -25.69
CA VAL A 283 14.91 3.63 -25.37
C VAL A 283 14.26 5.00 -25.18
N GLY A 284 13.14 5.21 -25.88
CA GLY A 284 12.42 6.50 -25.91
C GLY A 284 11.74 6.88 -24.60
N GLY A 285 11.38 5.90 -23.75
CA GLY A 285 10.54 6.09 -22.58
C GLY A 285 10.87 5.16 -21.41
N HIS A 286 10.28 5.44 -20.25
CA HIS A 286 10.43 4.58 -19.07
C HIS A 286 9.61 3.29 -19.20
N SER A 287 10.11 2.19 -18.61
CA SER A 287 9.38 0.92 -18.55
C SER A 287 8.46 0.85 -17.33
N THR A 288 7.35 0.14 -17.45
CA THR A 288 6.53 -0.35 -16.32
C THR A 288 6.69 -1.86 -16.08
N ASP A 289 7.53 -2.55 -16.87
CA ASP A 289 7.68 -4.00 -16.80
C ASP A 289 8.17 -4.42 -15.40
N ARG A 290 7.39 -5.27 -14.74
CA ARG A 290 7.59 -5.75 -13.35
C ARG A 290 7.52 -4.66 -12.27
N SER A 291 7.05 -3.47 -12.61
CA SER A 291 6.75 -2.43 -11.61
C SER A 291 5.48 -2.76 -10.83
N ALA A 292 5.46 -2.43 -9.55
CA ALA A 292 4.20 -2.21 -8.82
C ALA A 292 3.60 -0.83 -9.16
N ASP A 293 2.36 -0.57 -8.73
CA ASP A 293 1.77 0.77 -8.72
C ASP A 293 2.12 1.46 -7.40
N TYR A 294 3.05 2.42 -7.41
CA TYR A 294 3.40 3.17 -6.20
C TYR A 294 2.48 4.37 -6.02
N THR A 295 2.23 4.71 -4.76
CA THR A 295 1.42 5.88 -4.39
C THR A 295 2.23 6.82 -3.51
N LEU A 296 2.27 8.09 -3.89
CA LEU A 296 2.97 9.13 -3.14
C LEU A 296 1.99 10.09 -2.48
N SER A 297 2.19 10.35 -1.20
CA SER A 297 1.50 11.43 -0.50
C SER A 297 2.02 12.79 -0.99
N PHE A 298 1.13 13.77 -1.06
CA PHE A 298 1.48 15.11 -1.55
C PHE A 298 0.71 16.20 -0.81
N LYS A 299 1.22 17.42 -0.90
CA LYS A 299 0.49 18.66 -0.60
C LYS A 299 0.38 19.50 -1.86
N GLU A 300 -0.77 20.14 -2.04
CA GLU A 300 -0.94 21.18 -3.05
C GLU A 300 -0.04 22.37 -2.70
N ASN A 301 0.45 23.07 -3.73
CA ASN A 301 1.30 24.26 -3.55
C ASN A 301 0.46 25.50 -3.26
#